data_AF-A0A5B0ELN7-F1
#
_entry.id   AF-A0A5B0ELN7-F1
#
_cell.length_a   1.000
_cell.length_b   1.000
_cell.length_c   1.000
_cell.angle_alpha   90.00
_cell.angle_beta   90.00
_cell.angle_gamma   90.00
#
_symmetry.space_group_name_H-M   'P 1'
#
loop_
_entity.id
_entity.type
_entity.pdbx_description
1 polymer ?
#
loop_
_entity_poly.entity_id
_entity_poly.type
_entity_poly.pdbx_seq_one_letter_code
_entity_poly.pdbx_strand_id
1 'polypeptide(L)'
;MSPWKTRARWAKGTYMRLKSKDDLREYLVTKEDVDAHRSGKPGAQKMSQRGLADRVGVDPSFINHLTSGRRSTCTPYIAERIAEVLGVPVKVLFLPTAPSSARRIPASQMARAA
;
A
#
# COMPACT_ATOMS: atom_id res chain seq x y z
N MET A 1 17.05 13.29 4.22
CA MET A 1 15.95 13.10 5.19
C MET A 1 14.66 13.42 4.45
N SER A 2 13.76 12.46 4.23
CA SER A 2 12.59 12.68 3.36
C SER A 2 11.63 13.69 4.02
N PRO A 3 11.12 14.70 3.29
CA PRO A 3 10.31 15.78 3.88
C PRO A 3 8.96 15.29 4.44
N TRP A 4 8.55 14.07 4.09
CA TRP A 4 7.27 13.48 4.47
C TRP A 4 7.29 12.63 5.74
N LYS A 5 8.37 12.73 6.53
CA LYS A 5 8.64 11.88 7.71
C LYS A 5 7.79 12.23 8.94
N THR A 6 6.51 12.56 8.76
CA THR A 6 5.57 12.69 9.89
C THR A 6 5.09 11.29 10.23
N ARG A 7 5.74 10.62 11.18
CA ARG A 7 5.26 9.35 11.74
C ARG A 7 3.94 9.61 12.45
N ALA A 8 2.84 9.44 11.73
CA ALA A 8 1.51 9.57 12.31
C ALA A 8 1.34 8.49 13.38
N ARG A 9 0.82 8.87 14.54
CA ARG A 9 0.50 7.90 15.61
C ARG A 9 -0.81 7.21 15.26
N TRP A 10 -0.71 6.11 14.51
CA TRP A 10 -1.87 5.27 14.18
C TRP A 10 -2.36 4.51 15.41
N ALA A 11 -3.68 4.38 15.55
CA ALA A 11 -4.27 3.56 16.61
C ALA A 11 -3.81 2.10 16.46
N LYS A 12 -3.63 1.39 17.59
CA LYS A 12 -3.19 -0.01 17.57
C LYS A 12 -4.19 -0.86 16.76
N GLY A 13 -3.68 -1.71 15.88
CA GLY A 13 -4.50 -2.56 15.01
C GLY A 13 -5.03 -1.87 13.75
N THR A 14 -4.64 -0.62 13.48
CA THR A 14 -4.93 0.06 12.22
C THR A 14 -4.20 -0.64 11.07
N TYR A 15 -4.92 -0.90 9.98
CA TYR A 15 -4.33 -1.26 8.69
C TYR A 15 -4.47 -0.09 7.72
N MET A 16 -3.63 -0.05 6.70
CA MET A 16 -3.66 0.93 5.63
C MET A 16 -4.16 0.27 4.36
N ARG A 17 -5.23 0.80 3.78
CA ARG A 17 -5.79 0.35 2.51
C ARG A 17 -5.24 1.23 1.39
N LEU A 18 -4.75 0.61 0.31
CA LEU A 18 -4.38 1.28 -0.92
C LEU A 18 -5.63 1.90 -1.56
N LYS A 19 -5.58 3.19 -1.91
CA LYS A 19 -6.69 3.90 -2.55
C LYS A 19 -7.06 3.27 -3.89
N SER A 20 -6.07 3.17 -4.76
CA SER A 20 -6.18 2.54 -6.06
C SER A 20 -4.86 1.87 -6.42
N LYS A 21 -4.95 0.74 -7.11
CA LYS A 21 -3.79 0.12 -7.75
C LYS A 21 -3.22 1.01 -8.85
N ASP A 22 -4.07 1.81 -9.50
CA ASP A 22 -3.68 2.66 -10.62
C ASP A 22 -2.87 3.87 -10.13
N ASP A 23 -3.25 4.46 -8.99
CA ASP A 23 -2.46 5.50 -8.31
C ASP A 23 -1.04 4.99 -7.97
N LEU A 24 -0.91 3.73 -7.56
CA LEU A 24 0.41 3.14 -7.28
C LEU A 24 1.21 2.87 -8.56
N ARG A 25 0.54 2.47 -9.65
CA ARG A 25 1.15 2.17 -10.96
C ARG A 25 1.63 3.43 -11.68
N GLU A 26 1.12 4.60 -11.35
CA GLU A 26 1.61 5.87 -11.88
C GLU A 26 3.12 6.06 -11.58
N TYR A 27 3.57 5.60 -10.42
CA TYR A 27 4.96 5.74 -9.99
C TYR A 27 5.86 4.55 -10.34
N LEU A 28 5.27 3.43 -10.76
CA LEU A 28 5.98 2.16 -10.93
C LEU A 28 5.99 1.71 -12.38
N VAL A 29 7.13 1.16 -12.82
CA VAL A 29 7.24 0.54 -14.13
C VAL A 29 6.28 -0.65 -14.19
N THR A 30 5.33 -0.57 -15.12
CA THR A 30 4.38 -1.63 -15.45
C THR A 30 4.79 -2.33 -16.75
N LYS A 31 4.10 -3.43 -17.09
CA LYS A 31 4.29 -4.10 -18.38
C LYS A 31 3.97 -3.16 -19.54
N GLU A 32 2.93 -2.34 -19.39
CA GLU A 32 2.51 -1.34 -20.38
C GLU A 32 3.61 -0.30 -20.63
N ASP A 33 4.30 0.16 -19.59
CA ASP A 33 5.44 1.08 -19.74
C ASP A 33 6.61 0.42 -20.49
N VAL A 34 6.90 -0.86 -20.19
CA VAL A 34 7.96 -1.61 -20.89
C VAL A 34 7.63 -1.79 -22.37
N ASP A 35 6.37 -2.13 -22.68
CA ASP A 35 5.92 -2.31 -24.06
C ASP A 35 5.90 -0.96 -24.81
N ALA A 36 5.56 0.14 -24.14
CA ALA A 36 5.65 1.50 -24.70
C ALA A 36 7.10 1.93 -24.96
N HIS A 37 8.04 1.58 -24.08
CA HIS A 37 9.47 1.82 -24.32
C HIS A 37 9.99 1.02 -25.52
N ARG A 38 9.55 -0.24 -25.68
CA ARG A 38 9.93 -1.09 -26.83
C ARG A 38 9.41 -0.55 -28.16
N SER A 39 8.28 0.15 -28.17
CA SER A 39 7.73 0.80 -29.36
C SER A 39 8.33 2.19 -29.64
N GLY A 40 9.36 2.60 -28.89
CA GLY A 40 10.09 3.85 -29.11
C GLY A 40 9.47 5.09 -28.45
N LYS A 41 8.45 4.93 -27.60
CA LYS A 41 7.87 6.05 -26.85
C LYS A 41 8.73 6.37 -25.62
N PRO A 42 9.17 7.63 -25.41
CA PRO A 42 9.82 8.00 -24.17
C PRO A 42 8.80 7.95 -23.03
N GLY A 43 8.96 6.97 -22.14
CA GLY A 43 8.20 6.87 -20.88
C GLY A 43 8.78 7.78 -19.80
N ALA A 44 7.92 8.21 -18.87
CA ALA A 44 8.34 8.92 -17.67
C ALA A 44 9.33 8.08 -16.84
N GLN A 45 10.21 8.73 -16.08
CA GLN A 45 11.18 8.04 -15.21
C GLN A 45 10.46 7.41 -14.00
N LYS A 46 9.92 6.20 -14.20
CA LYS A 46 9.25 5.40 -13.17
C LYS A 46 10.24 4.47 -12.45
N MET A 47 9.93 4.08 -11.22
CA MET A 47 10.74 3.13 -10.45
C MET A 47 10.33 1.68 -10.72
N SER A 48 11.28 0.73 -10.73
CA SER A 48 10.95 -0.69 -10.85
C SER A 48 10.27 -1.23 -9.58
N GLN A 49 9.35 -2.19 -9.73
CA GLN A 49 8.69 -2.83 -8.58
C GLN A 49 9.68 -3.54 -7.65
N ARG A 50 10.72 -4.16 -8.22
CA ARG A 50 11.80 -4.80 -7.44
C ARG A 50 12.61 -3.77 -6.66
N GLY A 51 12.98 -2.65 -7.29
CA GLY A 51 13.69 -1.56 -6.61
C GLY A 51 12.88 -0.94 -5.46
N LEU A 52 11.55 -0.85 -5.60
CA LEU A 52 10.67 -0.47 -4.50
C LEU A 52 10.74 -1.50 -3.37
N ALA A 53 10.57 -2.79 -3.69
CA ALA A 53 10.58 -3.87 -2.72
C ALA A 53 11.87 -3.88 -1.89
N ASP A 54 13.02 -3.75 -2.55
CA ASP A 54 14.35 -3.72 -1.92
C ASP A 54 14.50 -2.52 -0.96
N ARG A 55 14.08 -1.32 -1.37
CA ARG A 55 14.19 -0.10 -0.54
C ARG A 55 13.22 -0.09 0.64
N VAL A 56 12.03 -0.69 0.47
CA VAL A 56 11.02 -0.82 1.52
C VAL A 56 11.37 -1.95 2.50
N GLY A 57 12.07 -2.99 2.03
CA GLY A 57 12.40 -4.19 2.79
C GLY A 57 11.26 -5.22 2.81
N VAL A 58 10.58 -5.42 1.68
CA VAL A 58 9.51 -6.41 1.52
C VAL A 58 9.80 -7.37 0.38
N ASP A 59 9.13 -8.52 0.38
CA ASP A 59 9.20 -9.46 -0.74
C ASP A 59 8.66 -8.84 -2.04
N PRO A 60 9.30 -9.04 -3.22
CA PRO A 60 8.79 -8.50 -4.49
C PRO A 60 7.35 -8.90 -4.81
N SER A 61 6.91 -10.09 -4.39
CA SER A 61 5.53 -10.55 -4.57
C SER A 61 4.54 -9.68 -3.80
N PHE A 62 4.96 -9.07 -2.69
CA PHE A 62 4.13 -8.14 -1.94
C PHE A 62 3.77 -6.91 -2.78
N ILE A 63 4.75 -6.30 -3.44
CA ILE A 63 4.53 -5.14 -4.33
C ILE A 63 3.70 -5.56 -5.53
N ASN A 64 3.99 -6.72 -6.14
CA ASN A 64 3.19 -7.27 -7.22
C ASN A 64 1.72 -7.51 -6.81
N HIS A 65 1.46 -7.97 -5.58
CA HIS A 65 0.09 -8.15 -5.08
C HIS A 65 -0.64 -6.82 -4.89
N LEU A 66 0.06 -5.75 -4.49
CA LEU A 66 -0.52 -4.41 -4.43
C LEU A 66 -0.83 -3.86 -5.82
N THR A 67 0.12 -3.94 -6.75
CA THR A 67 -0.04 -3.40 -8.11
C THR A 67 -1.05 -4.22 -8.93
N SER A 68 -1.21 -5.52 -8.70
CA SER A 68 -2.25 -6.34 -9.34
C SER A 68 -3.63 -6.16 -8.70
N GLY A 69 -3.71 -5.65 -7.48
CA GLY A 69 -4.93 -5.57 -6.68
C GLY A 69 -5.31 -6.86 -5.96
N ARG A 70 -4.47 -7.92 -6.04
CA ARG A 70 -4.65 -9.16 -5.26
C ARG A 70 -4.59 -8.89 -3.75
N ARG A 71 -3.86 -7.86 -3.35
CA ARG A 71 -3.82 -7.30 -2.00
C ARG A 71 -4.10 -5.81 -2.10
N SER A 72 -4.89 -5.28 -1.18
CA SER A 72 -5.17 -3.84 -1.08
C SER A 72 -4.83 -3.28 0.29
N THR A 73 -4.28 -4.07 1.21
CA THR A 73 -4.03 -3.66 2.60
C THR A 73 -2.60 -3.97 3.05
N CYS A 74 -2.04 -3.11 3.89
CA CYS A 74 -0.73 -3.29 4.52
C CYS A 74 -0.69 -2.65 5.91
N THR A 75 0.41 -2.85 6.65
CA THR A 75 0.59 -2.19 7.94
C THR A 75 0.94 -0.71 7.74
N PRO A 76 0.68 0.16 8.73
CA PRO A 76 1.03 1.57 8.62
C PRO A 76 2.52 1.81 8.39
N TYR A 77 3.38 1.00 9.01
CA TYR A 77 4.82 1.04 8.78
C TYR A 77 5.19 0.83 7.31
N ILE A 78 4.63 -0.20 6.65
CA ILE A 78 4.91 -0.48 5.24
C ILE A 78 4.35 0.62 4.34
N ALA A 79 3.14 1.13 4.61
CA ALA A 79 2.56 2.25 3.88
C ALA A 79 3.43 3.51 3.94
N GLU A 80 3.93 3.86 5.14
CA GLU A 80 4.84 4.98 5.35
C GLU A 80 6.14 4.82 4.57
N ARG A 81 6.73 3.62 4.59
CA ARG A 81 7.97 3.32 3.87
C ARG A 81 7.78 3.38 2.35
N ILE A 82 6.68 2.85 1.82
CA ILE A 82 6.36 2.94 0.39
C ILE A 82 6.25 4.41 -0.03
N ALA A 83 5.48 5.21 0.71
CA ALA A 83 5.29 6.62 0.41
C ALA A 83 6.60 7.42 0.54
N GLU A 84 7.44 7.11 1.53
CA GLU A 84 8.75 7.72 1.72
C GLU A 84 9.69 7.46 0.54
N VAL A 85 9.76 6.21 0.05
CA VAL A 85 10.61 5.84 -1.10
C VAL A 85 10.09 6.46 -2.39
N LEU A 86 8.77 6.60 -2.52
CA LEU A 86 8.13 7.26 -3.67
C LEU A 86 8.14 8.78 -3.58
N GLY A 87 8.53 9.37 -2.45
CA GLY A 87 8.58 10.81 -2.27
C GLY A 87 7.21 11.49 -2.22
N VAL A 88 6.16 10.76 -1.84
CA VAL A 88 4.77 11.26 -1.78
C VAL A 88 4.19 11.18 -0.37
N PRO A 89 3.18 12.01 -0.02
CA PRO A 89 2.47 11.86 1.25
C PRO A 89 1.71 10.53 1.33
N VAL A 90 1.75 9.86 2.49
CA VAL A 90 1.07 8.56 2.71
C VAL A 90 -0.41 8.61 2.33
N LYS A 91 -1.10 9.71 2.65
CA LYS A 91 -2.53 9.92 2.36
C LYS A 91 -2.85 9.98 0.87
N VAL A 92 -1.86 10.18 -0.01
CA VAL A 92 -2.03 10.13 -1.46
C VAL A 92 -2.21 8.70 -1.93
N LEU A 93 -1.51 7.73 -1.33
CA LEU A 93 -1.57 6.32 -1.74
C LEU A 93 -2.45 5.46 -0.85
N PHE A 94 -2.49 5.74 0.45
CA PHE A 94 -3.10 4.88 1.46
C PHE A 94 -4.10 5.64 2.33
N LEU A 95 -5.19 4.95 2.68
CA LEU A 95 -6.19 5.41 3.64
C LEU A 95 -6.17 4.52 4.89
N PRO A 96 -6.25 5.10 6.09
CA PRO A 96 -6.38 4.32 7.31
C PRO A 96 -7.71 3.57 7.31
N THR A 97 -7.64 2.29 7.63
CA THR A 97 -8.81 1.44 7.88
C THR A 97 -8.88 1.20 9.38
N ALA A 98 -10.00 1.59 9.99
CA ALA A 98 -10.23 1.35 11.41
C ALA A 98 -10.14 -0.16 11.72
N PRO A 99 -9.59 -0.55 12.88
CA PRO A 99 -9.69 -1.94 13.32
C PRO A 99 -11.18 -2.30 13.38
N SER A 100 -11.58 -3.42 12.79
CA SER A 100 -12.97 -3.84 12.89
C SER A 100 -13.30 -4.07 14.36
N SER A 101 -14.15 -3.24 14.95
CA SER A 101 -14.66 -3.44 16.31
C SER A 101 -15.59 -4.67 16.41
N ALA A 102 -15.80 -5.39 15.32
CA ALA A 102 -16.61 -6.60 15.28
C ALA A 102 -15.84 -7.81 15.85
N ARG A 103 -15.60 -7.79 17.16
CA ARG A 103 -15.64 -9.03 17.93
C ARG A 103 -17.09 -9.50 17.85
N ARG A 104 -17.44 -10.28 16.83
CA ARG A 104 -18.74 -10.97 16.76
C ARG A 104 -18.83 -11.79 18.04
N ILE A 105 -19.63 -11.33 18.99
CA ILE A 105 -20.01 -12.13 20.13
C ILE A 105 -20.75 -13.34 19.54
N PRO A 106 -20.28 -14.57 19.74
CA PRO A 106 -21.03 -15.74 19.28
C PRO A 106 -22.39 -15.73 19.95
N ALA A 107 -23.45 -16.05 19.22
CA ALA A 107 -24.83 -16.04 19.71
C ALA A 107 -25.02 -16.86 21.01
N SER A 108 -24.11 -17.81 21.28
CA SER A 108 -24.05 -18.57 22.53
C SER A 108 -23.88 -17.72 23.79
N GLN A 109 -23.43 -16.47 23.68
CA GLN A 109 -23.26 -15.55 24.81
C GLN A 109 -24.45 -14.60 25.02
N MET A 110 -25.43 -14.55 24.11
CA MET A 110 -26.63 -13.70 24.25
C MET A 110 -27.77 -14.35 25.06
N ALA A 111 -27.73 -15.67 25.28
CA ALA A 111 -28.82 -16.42 25.89
C ALA A 111 -28.76 -16.57 27.43
N ARG A 112 -27.98 -15.76 28.16
CA ARG A 112 -27.86 -15.86 29.63
C ARG A 112 -28.20 -14.56 30.40
N ALA A 113 -28.90 -13.63 29.76
CA ALA A 113 -29.27 -12.34 30.37
C ALA A 113 -30.79 -12.09 30.42
N ALA A 114 -31.60 -13.14 30.34
CA ALA A 114 -33.04 -13.11 30.61
C ALA A 114 -33.39 -14.27 31.54
#